data_AF-A0A8S0FIV0-F1
#
_entry.id   AF-A0A8S0FIV0-F1
#
_cell.length_a   1.000
_cell.length_b   1.000
_cell.length_c   1.000
_cell.angle_alpha   90.00
_cell.angle_beta   90.00
_cell.angle_gamma   90.00
#
_symmetry.space_group_name_H-M   'P 1'
#
loop_
_entity.id
_entity.type
_entity.pdbx_description
1 polymer ?
#
loop_
_entity_poly.entity_id
_entity_poly.type
_entity_poly.pdbx_seq_one_letter_code
_entity_poly.pdbx_strand_id
1 'polypeptide(L)'
;MVLPVLSTIIGGLLMMTLIGKPIAWLQEALIHLLESMQGGSRFLMGAILGAMATFDFGGPVNKTMSLFSDGLLVSGVYGPEAVKFVGSIIPPFGITLSFLLTRHKYTRAEREALKAAFPMGICMITEGVIPIAARDLLRVVGSCVVASAVAGGLIMVWGVESPVHPRMAACLLCLCSPILCCFAWRWV
;
A
#
# COMPACT_ATOMS: atom_id res chain seq x y z
N MET A 1 -1.96 -22.87 28.36
CA MET A 1 -1.78 -22.38 26.98
C MET A 1 -2.66 -23.09 25.94
N VAL A 2 -3.65 -23.90 26.34
CA VAL A 2 -4.54 -24.66 25.43
C VAL A 2 -5.74 -23.83 24.95
N LEU A 3 -6.28 -22.96 25.82
CA LEU A 3 -7.39 -22.06 25.48
C LEU A 3 -7.11 -21.09 24.30
N PRO A 4 -5.94 -20.41 24.19
CA PRO A 4 -5.65 -19.55 23.05
C PRO A 4 -5.44 -20.32 21.73
N VAL A 5 -5.03 -21.59 21.81
CA VAL A 5 -4.88 -22.45 20.61
C VAL A 5 -6.26 -22.92 20.13
N LEU A 6 -7.14 -23.33 21.04
CA LEU A 6 -8.51 -23.70 20.69
C LEU A 6 -9.32 -22.52 20.14
N SER A 7 -9.17 -21.31 20.72
CA SER A 7 -9.88 -20.13 20.23
C SER A 7 -9.40 -19.66 18.85
N THR A 8 -8.10 -19.76 18.57
CA THR A 8 -7.55 -19.44 17.23
C THR A 8 -7.89 -20.49 16.19
N ILE A 9 -7.97 -21.78 16.55
CA ILE A 9 -8.43 -22.84 15.63
C ILE A 9 -9.91 -22.66 15.28
N ILE A 10 -10.77 -22.43 16.29
CA ILE A 10 -12.21 -22.24 16.07
C ILE A 10 -12.45 -20.94 15.31
N GLY A 11 -11.79 -19.84 15.70
CA GLY A 11 -11.86 -18.56 14.99
C GLY A 11 -11.34 -18.65 13.56
N GLY A 12 -10.23 -19.36 13.33
CA GLY A 12 -9.65 -19.59 12.01
C GLY A 12 -10.55 -20.42 11.10
N LEU A 13 -11.16 -21.50 11.62
CA LEU A 13 -12.13 -22.30 10.86
C LEU A 13 -13.38 -21.49 10.51
N LEU A 14 -13.90 -20.70 11.44
CA LEU A 14 -15.02 -19.79 11.22
C LEU A 14 -14.68 -18.76 10.14
N MET A 15 -13.49 -18.17 10.20
CA MET A 15 -13.05 -17.20 9.21
C MET A 15 -12.89 -17.83 7.83
N MET A 16 -12.33 -19.03 7.71
CA MET A 16 -12.17 -19.71 6.42
C MET A 16 -13.52 -20.12 5.79
N THR A 17 -14.50 -20.55 6.59
CA THR A 17 -15.73 -21.16 6.08
C THR A 17 -16.89 -20.18 5.90
N LEU A 18 -17.08 -19.23 6.82
CA LEU A 18 -18.20 -18.28 6.80
C LEU A 18 -17.82 -16.93 6.18
N ILE A 19 -16.59 -16.45 6.39
CA ILE A 19 -16.14 -15.11 5.94
C ILE A 19 -15.25 -15.20 4.70
N GLY A 20 -14.44 -16.25 4.56
CA GLY A 20 -13.54 -16.45 3.43
C GLY A 20 -14.28 -16.64 2.11
N LYS A 21 -15.41 -17.37 2.12
CA LYS A 21 -16.24 -17.60 0.92
C LYS A 21 -16.83 -16.32 0.32
N PRO A 22 -17.48 -15.40 1.07
CA PRO A 22 -17.97 -14.15 0.50
C PRO A 22 -16.82 -13.23 0.05
N ILE A 23 -15.66 -13.27 0.71
CA ILE A 23 -14.48 -12.50 0.29
C ILE A 23 -13.93 -13.03 -1.04
N ALA A 24 -13.78 -14.35 -1.18
CA ALA A 24 -13.31 -14.98 -2.42
C ALA A 24 -14.28 -14.72 -3.58
N TRP A 25 -15.59 -14.81 -3.33
CA TRP A 25 -16.60 -14.48 -4.35
C TRP A 25 -16.56 -13.01 -4.75
N LEU A 26 -16.39 -12.08 -3.80
CA LEU A 26 -16.23 -10.66 -4.09
C LEU A 26 -14.94 -10.39 -4.89
N GLN A 27 -13.87 -11.12 -4.60
CA GLN A 27 -12.61 -11.04 -5.31
C GLN A 27 -12.73 -11.56 -6.75
N GLU A 28 -13.39 -12.69 -6.98
CA GLU A 28 -13.70 -13.21 -8.32
C GLU A 28 -14.62 -12.26 -9.09
N ALA A 29 -15.64 -11.69 -8.46
CA ALA A 29 -16.52 -10.70 -9.07
C ALA A 29 -15.75 -9.44 -9.50
N LEU A 30 -14.81 -8.99 -8.69
CA LEU A 30 -13.92 -7.87 -9.02
C LEU A 30 -12.89 -8.25 -10.10
N ILE A 31 -12.37 -9.48 -10.13
CA ILE A 31 -11.53 -10.00 -11.24
C ILE A 31 -12.30 -9.95 -12.55
N HIS A 32 -13.53 -10.46 -12.57
CA HIS A 32 -14.36 -10.43 -13.77
C HIS A 32 -14.74 -9.01 -14.18
N LEU A 33 -14.97 -8.11 -13.23
CA LEU A 33 -15.12 -6.68 -13.51
C LEU A 33 -13.84 -6.14 -14.15
N LEU A 34 -12.67 -6.47 -13.60
CA LEU A 34 -11.34 -6.11 -14.11
C LEU A 34 -11.12 -6.58 -15.55
N GLU A 35 -11.41 -7.86 -15.82
CA GLU A 35 -11.32 -8.49 -17.14
C GLU A 35 -12.27 -7.82 -18.13
N SER A 36 -13.51 -7.53 -17.70
CA SER A 36 -14.50 -6.81 -18.52
C SER A 36 -14.10 -5.36 -18.82
N MET A 37 -13.22 -4.78 -18.00
CA MET A 37 -12.74 -3.40 -18.13
C MET A 37 -11.39 -3.27 -18.86
N GLN A 38 -10.82 -4.38 -19.37
CA GLN A 38 -9.53 -4.41 -20.06
C GLN A 38 -9.43 -3.52 -21.32
N GLY A 39 -10.54 -2.98 -21.85
CA GLY A 39 -10.52 -2.13 -23.06
C GLY A 39 -10.51 -0.61 -22.85
N GLY A 40 -10.99 -0.07 -21.71
CA GLY A 40 -11.24 1.38 -21.60
C GLY A 40 -11.12 2.03 -20.22
N SER A 41 -11.00 1.27 -19.13
CA SER A 41 -11.10 1.85 -17.77
C SER A 41 -10.03 1.37 -16.79
N ARG A 42 -8.90 0.85 -17.30
CA ARG A 42 -7.72 0.48 -16.49
C ARG A 42 -7.23 1.64 -15.61
N PHE A 43 -7.33 2.87 -16.10
CA PHE A 43 -7.00 4.07 -15.35
C PHE A 43 -7.88 4.26 -14.10
N LEU A 44 -9.21 4.18 -14.24
CA LEU A 44 -10.14 4.43 -13.14
C LEU A 44 -9.95 3.42 -12.00
N MET A 45 -9.71 2.18 -12.37
CA MET A 45 -9.48 1.10 -11.43
C MET A 45 -8.16 1.27 -10.67
N GLY A 46 -7.07 1.57 -11.39
CA GLY A 46 -5.80 1.94 -10.77
C GLY A 46 -5.95 3.15 -9.86
N ALA A 47 -6.79 4.12 -10.23
CA ALA A 47 -7.06 5.30 -9.43
C ALA A 47 -7.81 5.00 -8.13
N ILE A 48 -8.81 4.12 -8.16
CA ILE A 48 -9.54 3.69 -6.96
C ILE A 48 -8.60 2.90 -6.03
N LEU A 49 -7.84 1.95 -6.56
CA LEU A 49 -6.89 1.15 -5.77
C LEU A 49 -5.81 2.03 -5.15
N GLY A 50 -5.26 2.97 -5.92
CA GLY A 50 -4.30 3.96 -5.44
C GLY A 50 -4.89 4.87 -4.35
N ALA A 51 -6.13 5.33 -4.51
CA ALA A 51 -6.83 6.13 -3.49
C ALA A 51 -7.02 5.36 -2.18
N MET A 52 -7.39 4.08 -2.26
CA MET A 52 -7.56 3.22 -1.09
C MET A 52 -6.24 2.95 -0.35
N ALA A 53 -5.12 2.91 -1.06
CA ALA A 53 -3.80 2.66 -0.48
C ALA A 53 -3.35 3.72 0.54
N THR A 54 -3.72 4.98 0.32
CA THR A 54 -3.23 6.11 1.11
C THR A 54 -4.30 6.80 1.96
N PHE A 55 -5.53 6.27 1.95
CA PHE A 55 -6.65 6.87 2.67
C PHE A 55 -6.43 6.93 4.20
N ASP A 56 -5.85 5.87 4.78
CA ASP A 56 -5.74 5.71 6.24
C ASP A 56 -4.32 5.36 6.73
N PHE A 57 -3.29 5.58 5.89
CA PHE A 57 -1.87 5.33 6.19
C PHE A 57 -1.55 3.96 6.83
N GLY A 58 -2.35 2.91 6.60
CA GLY A 58 -2.14 1.58 7.18
C GLY A 58 -3.32 1.00 7.98
N GLY A 59 -4.44 1.72 8.01
CA GLY A 59 -5.68 1.30 8.66
C GLY A 59 -6.46 0.21 7.90
N PRO A 60 -7.77 0.06 8.21
CA PRO A 60 -8.59 -1.00 7.62
C PRO A 60 -8.72 -0.93 6.09
N VAL A 61 -8.80 0.27 5.50
CA VAL A 61 -8.98 0.47 4.05
C VAL A 61 -7.74 0.04 3.28
N ASN A 62 -6.54 0.44 3.73
CA ASN A 62 -5.29 0.00 3.10
C ASN A 62 -5.07 -1.51 3.23
N LYS A 63 -5.49 -2.11 4.35
CA LYS A 63 -5.44 -3.57 4.54
C LYS A 63 -6.40 -4.31 3.60
N THR A 64 -7.62 -3.81 3.40
CA THR A 64 -8.57 -4.39 2.44
C THR A 64 -8.02 -4.33 1.01
N MET A 65 -7.45 -3.20 0.59
CA MET A 65 -6.80 -3.08 -0.72
C MET A 65 -5.60 -4.02 -0.86
N SER A 66 -4.80 -4.16 0.20
CA SER A 66 -3.70 -5.10 0.23
C SER A 66 -4.16 -6.54 0.00
N LEU A 67 -5.16 -7.01 0.75
CA LEU A 67 -5.73 -8.35 0.61
C LEU A 67 -6.31 -8.57 -0.79
N PHE A 68 -6.95 -7.54 -1.34
CA PHE A 68 -7.46 -7.57 -2.71
C PHE A 68 -6.33 -7.74 -3.73
N SER A 69 -5.25 -6.97 -3.61
CA SER A 69 -4.08 -7.10 -4.48
C SER A 69 -3.38 -8.45 -4.32
N ASP A 70 -3.31 -8.96 -3.10
CA ASP A 70 -2.66 -10.24 -2.77
C ASP A 70 -3.42 -11.44 -3.36
N GLY A 71 -4.75 -11.44 -3.34
CA GLY A 71 -5.48 -12.53 -4.00
C GLY A 71 -5.52 -12.38 -5.53
N LEU A 72 -5.40 -11.16 -6.09
CA LEU A 72 -5.18 -10.97 -7.53
C LEU A 72 -3.81 -11.49 -7.97
N LEU A 73 -2.80 -11.35 -7.12
CA LEU A 73 -1.48 -11.92 -7.32
C LEU A 73 -1.54 -13.46 -7.41
N VAL A 74 -2.35 -14.11 -6.57
CA VAL A 74 -2.57 -15.58 -6.62
C VAL A 74 -3.29 -16.00 -7.90
N SER A 75 -4.20 -15.17 -8.42
CA SER A 75 -4.90 -15.38 -9.69
C SER A 75 -4.04 -15.05 -10.93
N GLY A 76 -2.80 -14.59 -10.77
CA GLY A 76 -1.88 -14.27 -11.87
C GLY A 76 -2.04 -12.86 -12.46
N VAL A 77 -2.73 -11.94 -11.77
CA VAL A 77 -2.91 -10.55 -12.19
C VAL A 77 -2.00 -9.62 -11.37
N TYR A 78 -0.93 -9.12 -12.00
CA TYR A 78 0.18 -8.44 -11.32
C TYR A 78 0.09 -6.89 -11.26
N GLY A 79 -0.77 -6.27 -12.06
CA GLY A 79 -0.92 -4.80 -12.11
C GLY A 79 -1.32 -4.13 -10.78
N PRO A 80 -2.36 -4.64 -10.06
CA PRO A 80 -2.78 -4.13 -8.76
C PRO A 80 -1.67 -4.16 -7.70
N GLU A 81 -0.76 -5.13 -7.80
CA GLU A 81 0.37 -5.25 -6.87
C GLU A 81 1.40 -4.13 -7.06
N ALA A 82 1.62 -3.71 -8.31
CA ALA A 82 2.42 -2.54 -8.62
C ALA A 82 1.78 -1.24 -8.11
N VAL A 83 0.45 -1.12 -8.18
CA VAL A 83 -0.30 0.02 -7.61
C VAL A 83 -0.13 0.07 -6.09
N LYS A 84 -0.23 -1.08 -5.41
CA LYS A 84 0.01 -1.17 -3.95
C LYS A 84 1.43 -0.72 -3.59
N PHE A 85 2.42 -1.12 -4.38
CA PHE A 85 3.81 -0.73 -4.16
C PHE A 85 3.96 0.80 -4.15
N VAL A 86 3.52 1.45 -5.23
CA VAL A 86 3.64 2.90 -5.38
C VAL A 86 2.78 3.66 -4.36
N GLY A 87 1.58 3.15 -4.04
CA GLY A 87 0.70 3.75 -3.04
C GLY A 87 1.37 3.89 -1.67
N SER A 88 2.17 2.93 -1.24
CA SER A 88 2.87 2.98 0.06
C SER A 88 4.10 3.91 0.09
N ILE A 89 4.67 4.24 -1.06
CA ILE A 89 5.86 5.10 -1.19
C ILE A 89 5.45 6.58 -1.25
N ILE A 90 4.27 6.89 -1.79
CA ILE A 90 3.79 8.26 -2.00
C ILE A 90 3.70 9.09 -0.70
N PRO A 91 3.12 8.60 0.42
CA PRO A 91 3.02 9.37 1.66
C PRO A 91 4.37 9.82 2.25
N PRO A 92 5.36 8.93 2.48
CA PRO A 92 6.63 9.34 3.05
C PRO A 92 7.45 10.21 2.08
N PHE A 93 7.40 9.94 0.77
CA PHE A 93 8.09 10.78 -0.21
C PHE A 93 7.46 12.16 -0.35
N GLY A 94 6.12 12.25 -0.38
CA GLY A 94 5.40 13.52 -0.46
C GLY A 94 5.69 14.43 0.73
N ILE A 95 5.73 13.87 1.94
CA ILE A 95 6.05 14.62 3.15
C ILE A 95 7.51 15.02 3.22
N THR A 96 8.42 14.14 2.80
CA THR A 96 9.84 14.47 2.71
C THR A 96 10.07 15.60 1.70
N LEU A 97 9.40 15.57 0.55
CA LEU A 97 9.49 16.61 -0.46
C LEU A 97 8.91 17.93 0.05
N SER A 98 7.75 17.90 0.71
CA SER A 98 7.15 19.07 1.37
C SER A 98 8.09 19.67 2.41
N PHE A 99 8.77 18.83 3.19
CA PHE A 99 9.80 19.25 4.13
C PHE A 99 10.97 19.94 3.44
N LEU A 100 11.51 19.37 2.36
CA LEU A 100 12.63 19.97 1.60
C LEU A 100 12.27 21.35 1.04
N LEU A 101 11.06 21.51 0.50
CA LEU A 101 10.57 22.77 -0.09
C LEU A 101 10.21 23.82 0.97
N THR A 102 9.64 23.41 2.11
CA THR A 102 9.12 24.33 3.13
C THR A 102 9.69 24.09 4.52
N ARG A 103 11.01 23.89 4.61
CA ARG A 103 11.74 23.64 5.88
C ARG A 103 11.40 24.62 7.02
N HIS A 104 11.06 25.87 6.69
CA HIS A 104 10.73 26.92 7.64
C HIS A 104 9.39 26.71 8.37
N LYS A 105 8.47 25.89 7.84
CA LYS A 105 7.15 25.62 8.44
C LYS A 105 7.16 24.50 9.49
N TYR A 106 8.24 23.70 9.52
CA TYR A 106 8.38 22.54 10.38
C TYR A 106 9.13 22.88 11.67
N THR A 107 8.54 22.48 12.79
CA THR A 107 9.08 22.56 14.15
C THR A 107 10.29 21.64 14.34
N ARG A 108 11.07 21.83 15.42
CA ARG A 108 12.19 20.93 15.76
C ARG A 108 11.75 19.49 15.98
N ALA A 109 10.61 19.29 16.66
CA ALA A 109 10.07 17.95 16.90
C ALA A 109 9.66 17.24 15.60
N GLU A 110 8.98 17.94 14.69
CA GLU A 110 8.61 17.38 13.38
C GLU A 110 9.85 17.04 12.53
N ARG A 111 10.91 17.85 12.60
CA ARG A 111 12.17 17.57 11.90
C ARG A 111 12.84 16.29 12.38
N GLU A 112 12.77 16.01 13.69
CA GLU A 112 13.30 14.76 14.25
C GLU A 112 12.43 13.56 13.88
N ALA A 113 11.11 13.71 13.94
CA ALA A 113 10.18 12.68 13.45
C ALA A 113 10.43 12.36 11.97
N LEU A 114 10.70 13.38 11.14
CA LEU A 114 10.90 13.22 9.70
C LEU A 114 12.24 12.52 9.35
N LYS A 115 13.28 12.72 10.17
CA LYS A 115 14.54 11.98 10.05
C LYS A 115 14.35 10.47 10.27
N ALA A 116 13.43 10.08 11.14
CA ALA A 116 13.05 8.69 11.34
C ALA A 116 12.05 8.20 10.28
N ALA A 117 11.11 9.05 9.86
CA ALA A 117 10.08 8.71 8.88
C ALA A 117 10.65 8.46 7.47
N PHE A 118 11.72 9.15 7.07
CA PHE A 118 12.34 8.97 5.76
C PHE A 118 12.86 7.53 5.50
N PRO A 119 13.73 6.95 6.35
CA PRO A 119 14.16 5.57 6.17
C PRO A 119 13.01 4.56 6.33
N MET A 120 12.04 4.83 7.21
CA MET A 120 10.83 3.99 7.32
C MET A 120 10.00 3.99 6.03
N GLY A 121 9.92 5.14 5.35
CA GLY A 121 9.26 5.25 4.06
C GLY A 121 9.94 4.49 2.93
N ILE A 122 11.28 4.41 2.94
CA ILE A 122 12.04 3.57 2.01
C ILE A 122 11.71 2.08 2.23
N CYS A 123 11.49 1.68 3.48
CA CYS A 123 10.98 0.35 3.84
C CYS A 123 9.48 0.16 3.57
N MET A 124 8.82 1.11 2.90
CA MET A 124 7.38 1.07 2.59
C MET A 124 6.47 1.09 3.84
N ILE A 125 6.96 1.67 4.94
CA ILE A 125 6.19 1.85 6.18
C ILE A 125 5.59 3.25 6.18
N THR A 126 4.27 3.33 5.99
CA THR A 126 3.51 4.60 5.99
C THR A 126 3.15 5.07 7.39
N GLU A 127 3.31 4.25 8.43
CA GLU A 127 2.92 4.61 9.80
C GLU A 127 3.81 5.73 10.39
N GLY A 128 5.07 5.82 9.96
CA GLY A 128 6.00 6.87 10.38
C GLY A 128 5.57 8.29 9.98
N VAL A 129 4.57 8.41 9.09
CA VAL A 129 4.00 9.67 8.61
C VAL A 129 2.89 10.20 9.53
N ILE A 130 2.20 9.34 10.28
CA ILE A 130 1.08 9.70 11.17
C ILE A 130 1.41 10.88 12.11
N PRO A 131 2.55 10.94 12.82
CA PRO A 131 2.84 12.05 13.73
C PRO A 131 2.99 13.40 13.02
N ILE A 132 3.38 13.41 11.74
CA ILE A 132 3.50 14.63 10.92
C ILE A 132 2.16 14.98 10.27
N ALA A 133 1.37 13.96 9.89
CA ALA A 133 0.04 14.14 9.33
C ALA A 133 -0.98 14.65 10.36
N ALA A 134 -0.80 14.35 11.65
CA ALA A 134 -1.72 14.76 12.72
C ALA A 134 -1.94 16.27 12.83
N ARG A 135 -0.97 17.08 12.39
CA ARG A 135 -1.09 18.55 12.39
C ARG A 135 -2.10 19.09 11.37
N ASP A 136 -2.21 18.45 10.20
CA ASP A 136 -3.06 18.87 9.08
C ASP A 136 -3.59 17.64 8.31
N LEU A 137 -4.35 16.78 9.00
CA LEU A 137 -4.73 15.45 8.50
C LEU A 137 -5.48 15.52 7.16
N LEU A 138 -6.46 16.43 7.05
CA LEU A 138 -7.28 16.56 5.84
C LEU A 138 -6.46 16.92 4.60
N ARG A 139 -5.49 17.83 4.74
CA ARG A 139 -4.66 18.27 3.62
C ARG A 139 -3.65 17.20 3.23
N VAL A 140 -3.04 16.52 4.22
CA VAL A 140 -2.05 15.48 3.97
C VAL A 140 -2.72 14.26 3.34
N VAL A 141 -3.79 13.72 3.94
CA VAL A 141 -4.56 12.59 3.38
C VAL A 141 -5.10 12.94 2.00
N GLY A 142 -5.76 14.09 1.84
CA GLY A 142 -6.31 14.49 0.54
C GLY A 142 -5.24 14.57 -0.56
N SER A 143 -4.09 15.16 -0.26
CA SER A 143 -2.98 15.23 -1.23
C SER A 143 -2.41 13.85 -1.58
N CYS A 144 -2.27 12.97 -0.59
CA CYS A 144 -1.76 11.61 -0.80
C CYS A 144 -2.76 10.73 -1.57
N VAL A 145 -4.06 10.86 -1.30
CA VAL A 145 -5.12 10.12 -2.00
C VAL A 145 -5.17 10.52 -3.47
N VAL A 146 -5.14 11.83 -3.77
CA VAL A 146 -5.14 12.31 -5.16
C VAL A 146 -3.85 11.90 -5.88
N ALA A 147 -2.69 12.04 -5.25
CA ALA A 147 -1.42 11.64 -5.84
C ALA A 147 -1.38 10.13 -6.13
N SER A 148 -1.82 9.30 -5.18
CA SER A 148 -1.87 7.84 -5.36
C SER A 148 -2.92 7.39 -6.36
N ALA A 149 -4.05 8.08 -6.46
CA ALA A 149 -5.04 7.80 -7.50
C ALA A 149 -4.46 8.07 -8.90
N VAL A 150 -3.80 9.20 -9.10
CA VAL A 150 -3.17 9.52 -10.39
C VAL A 150 -2.05 8.52 -10.71
N ALA A 151 -1.19 8.22 -9.75
CA ALA A 151 -0.10 7.27 -9.93
C ALA A 151 -0.62 5.84 -10.22
N GLY A 152 -1.60 5.37 -9.46
CA GLY A 152 -2.21 4.05 -9.65
C GLY A 152 -2.89 3.91 -11.01
N GLY A 153 -3.59 4.95 -11.45
CA GLY A 153 -4.18 4.99 -12.79
C GLY A 153 -3.13 4.93 -13.90
N LEU A 154 -2.03 5.67 -13.77
CA LEU A 154 -0.92 5.67 -14.73
C LEU A 154 -0.22 4.30 -14.81
N ILE A 155 0.03 3.65 -13.68
CA ILE A 155 0.63 2.30 -13.61
C ILE A 155 -0.21 1.29 -14.40
N MET A 156 -1.52 1.32 -14.21
CA MET A 156 -2.45 0.42 -14.91
C MET A 156 -2.59 0.75 -16.40
N VAL A 157 -2.39 2.00 -16.81
CA VAL A 157 -2.38 2.41 -18.24
C VAL A 157 -1.06 2.00 -18.91
N TRP A 158 0.05 2.16 -18.22
CA TRP A 158 1.38 1.77 -18.71
C TRP A 158 1.65 0.27 -18.62
N GLY A 159 0.78 -0.50 -17.96
CA GLY A 159 0.91 -1.95 -17.85
C GLY A 159 2.11 -2.37 -16.99
N VAL A 160 2.46 -1.56 -15.98
CA VAL A 160 3.55 -1.89 -15.06
C VAL A 160 3.05 -2.96 -14.09
N GLU A 161 3.76 -4.07 -14.02
CA GLU A 161 3.38 -5.27 -13.27
C GLU A 161 4.49 -5.68 -12.30
N SER A 162 4.10 -6.13 -11.11
CA SER A 162 5.04 -6.61 -10.08
C SER A 162 4.67 -8.02 -9.65
N PRO A 163 5.52 -9.05 -9.90
CA PRO A 163 5.27 -10.41 -9.44
C PRO A 163 5.60 -10.62 -7.96
N VAL A 164 6.14 -9.61 -7.27
CA VAL A 164 6.64 -9.74 -5.90
C VAL A 164 5.76 -8.99 -4.92
N HIS A 165 5.50 -9.61 -3.78
CA HIS A 165 4.76 -9.02 -2.69
C HIS A 165 5.57 -7.89 -1.99
N PRO A 166 5.16 -6.61 -2.06
CA PRO A 166 5.96 -5.44 -1.68
C PRO A 166 6.48 -5.44 -0.24
N ARG A 167 5.61 -5.82 0.70
CA ARG A 167 5.96 -5.88 2.13
C ARG A 167 6.97 -6.96 2.43
N MET A 168 6.94 -8.07 1.69
CA MET A 168 7.86 -9.19 1.89
C MET A 168 9.24 -8.88 1.28
N ALA A 169 9.28 -8.26 0.10
CA ALA A 169 10.53 -7.86 -0.55
C ALA A 169 11.26 -6.76 0.21
N ALA A 170 10.59 -5.65 0.54
CA ALA A 170 11.23 -4.52 1.21
C ALA A 170 11.73 -4.88 2.63
N CYS A 171 10.95 -5.67 3.37
CA CYS A 171 11.30 -6.08 4.73
C CYS A 171 12.46 -7.10 4.74
N LEU A 172 12.47 -8.12 3.86
CA LEU A 172 13.61 -9.03 3.74
C LEU A 172 14.87 -8.32 3.22
N LEU A 173 14.75 -7.41 2.26
CA LEU A 173 15.90 -6.67 1.71
C LEU A 173 16.49 -5.70 2.75
N CYS A 174 15.67 -4.96 3.51
CA CYS A 174 16.16 -4.03 4.54
C CYS A 174 16.67 -4.72 5.82
N LEU A 175 16.11 -5.87 6.23
CA LEU A 175 16.59 -6.60 7.42
C LEU A 175 17.80 -7.50 7.12
N CYS A 176 17.95 -8.00 5.90
CA CYS A 176 19.02 -8.95 5.57
C CYS A 176 20.25 -8.31 4.91
N SER A 177 20.12 -7.20 4.17
CA SER A 177 21.27 -6.42 3.68
C SER A 177 20.89 -5.02 3.13
N PRO A 178 21.23 -3.91 3.81
CA PRO A 178 20.82 -2.56 3.38
C PRO A 178 21.39 -2.15 2.00
N ILE A 179 22.44 -2.84 1.53
CA ILE A 179 23.12 -2.56 0.25
C ILE A 179 22.35 -3.15 -0.95
N LEU A 180 21.64 -4.27 -0.77
CA LEU A 180 20.82 -4.86 -1.84
C LEU A 180 19.50 -4.11 -2.06
N CYS A 181 19.01 -3.37 -1.06
CA CYS A 181 17.81 -2.53 -1.19
C CYS A 181 17.97 -1.50 -2.32
N CYS A 182 19.17 -0.94 -2.49
CA CYS A 182 19.52 -0.04 -3.59
C CYS A 182 19.64 -0.74 -4.96
N PHE A 183 19.96 -2.04 -5.00
CA PHE A 183 20.11 -2.81 -6.24
C PHE A 183 18.82 -3.47 -6.73
N ALA A 184 17.88 -3.79 -5.84
CA ALA A 184 16.60 -4.38 -6.19
C ALA A 184 15.67 -3.41 -6.94
N TRP A 185 15.84 -2.09 -6.75
CA TRP A 185 15.16 -1.03 -7.52
C TRP A 185 15.53 -1.01 -9.01
N ARG A 186 16.50 -1.81 -9.43
CA ARG A 186 17.00 -1.87 -10.82
C ARG A 186 16.34 -2.97 -11.67
N TRP A 187 15.36 -3.69 -11.10
CA TRP A 187 14.62 -4.77 -11.76
C TRP A 187 13.09 -4.63 -11.63
N VAL A 188 12.61 -3.39 -11.51
CA VAL A 188 11.22 -2.98 -11.85
C VAL A 188 11.27 -2.21 -13.16
#